data_AF-A0A2E8JPR5-F1
#
_entry.id   AF-A0A2E8JPR5-F1
#
_cell.length_a   1.000
_cell.length_b   1.000
_cell.length_c   1.000
_cell.angle_alpha   90.00
_cell.angle_beta   90.00
_cell.angle_gamma   90.00
#
_symmetry.space_group_name_H-M   'P 1'
#
loop_
_entity.id
_entity.type
_entity.pdbx_description
1 polymer ?
#
loop_
_entity_poly.entity_id
_entity_poly.type
_entity_poly.pdbx_seq_one_letter_code
_entity_poly.pdbx_strand_id
1 'polypeptide(L)'
;MKSELNKEGLFLNAAKELTQETIFWSHQDNPFRANIEPGDPRIVLVVGDNASGKSFFVDNVRRIAKDISEDVSTVSISIRERTGSGLDDMAGLRRSMMFGNESEQSTGATSAGMIKKGFSNVLSRLEEGKKVILVLDEPELGLAETFHRAVGELIAQEVKALHSESEFSVLVVSHSRKLADGLFDGLDANPTTVTMGNHGDFEQWRLQSEDKTLEELLSLPQQGRENFRKVSGVFDSIRGIRKQQKSPGM
;
A
#
# COMPACT_ATOMS: atom_id res chain seq x y z
N MET A 1 12.07 6.09 -24.71
CA MET A 1 10.92 5.67 -23.88
C MET A 1 11.31 4.80 -22.68
N LYS A 2 11.97 3.64 -22.83
CA LYS A 2 12.38 2.82 -21.65
C LYS A 2 13.36 3.51 -20.68
N SER A 3 14.13 4.52 -21.14
CA SER A 3 15.12 5.24 -20.33
C SER A 3 14.53 6.33 -19.42
N GLU A 4 13.34 6.87 -19.73
CA GLU A 4 12.69 7.88 -18.89
C GLU A 4 11.85 7.24 -17.78
N LEU A 5 11.24 6.08 -18.07
CA LEU A 5 10.53 5.27 -17.07
C LEU A 5 11.42 4.88 -15.88
N ASN A 6 12.74 4.76 -16.07
CA ASN A 6 13.65 4.33 -15.00
C ASN A 6 13.88 5.37 -13.89
N LYS A 7 13.55 6.65 -14.11
CA LYS A 7 13.80 7.71 -13.12
C LYS A 7 12.66 7.90 -12.11
N GLU A 8 11.43 7.54 -12.48
CA GLU A 8 10.24 7.79 -11.64
C GLU A 8 10.01 6.70 -10.58
N GLY A 9 10.84 5.65 -10.55
CA GLY A 9 10.67 4.51 -9.66
C GLY A 9 9.64 3.50 -10.18
N LEU A 10 9.90 2.22 -9.92
CA LEU A 10 9.08 1.11 -10.42
C LEU A 10 7.62 1.21 -9.98
N PHE A 11 7.40 1.58 -8.71
CA PHE A 11 6.05 1.66 -8.17
C PHE A 11 5.24 2.78 -8.82
N LEU A 12 5.80 4.00 -8.94
CA LEU A 12 5.06 5.14 -9.47
C LEU A 12 4.60 4.88 -10.91
N ASN A 13 5.45 4.24 -11.72
CA ASN A 13 5.05 3.81 -13.07
C ASN A 13 3.88 2.83 -13.03
N ALA A 14 3.97 1.78 -12.20
CA ALA A 14 2.92 0.78 -12.07
C ALA A 14 1.62 1.39 -11.50
N ALA A 15 1.71 2.39 -10.62
CA ALA A 15 0.59 3.12 -10.07
C ALA A 15 -0.08 4.03 -11.12
N LYS A 16 0.71 4.75 -11.93
CA LYS A 16 0.20 5.56 -13.05
C LYS A 16 -0.48 4.67 -14.10
N GLU A 17 0.14 3.55 -14.46
CA GLU A 17 -0.45 2.58 -15.38
C GLU A 17 -1.77 2.02 -14.82
N LEU A 18 -1.81 1.67 -13.53
CA LEU A 18 -3.04 1.21 -12.89
C LEU A 18 -4.16 2.25 -12.97
N THR A 19 -3.88 3.51 -12.63
CA THR A 19 -4.92 4.55 -12.55
C THR A 19 -5.36 5.08 -13.91
N GLN A 20 -4.49 5.04 -14.92
CA GLN A 20 -4.77 5.57 -16.25
C GLN A 20 -5.32 4.51 -17.21
N GLU A 21 -4.80 3.28 -17.16
CA GLU A 21 -5.05 2.27 -18.19
C GLU A 21 -6.11 1.25 -17.77
N THR A 22 -6.37 1.08 -16.47
CA THR A 22 -7.25 0.00 -16.02
C THR A 22 -8.68 0.46 -15.75
N ILE A 23 -9.60 -0.37 -16.23
CA ILE A 23 -11.04 -0.10 -16.17
C ILE A 23 -11.58 0.08 -14.75
N PHE A 24 -10.90 -0.32 -13.68
CA PHE A 24 -11.40 -0.12 -12.32
C PHE A 24 -11.06 1.26 -11.71
N TRP A 25 -10.18 2.04 -12.36
CA TRP A 25 -9.78 3.38 -11.88
C TRP A 25 -9.98 4.50 -12.92
N SER A 26 -9.90 4.23 -14.23
CA SER A 26 -9.90 5.28 -15.28
C SER A 26 -11.27 5.72 -15.84
N HIS A 27 -12.35 4.98 -15.58
CA HIS A 27 -13.70 5.24 -16.08
C HIS A 27 -14.61 5.97 -15.05
N GLN A 28 -15.59 6.73 -15.54
CA GLN A 28 -16.41 7.64 -14.71
C GLN A 28 -17.32 6.92 -13.69
N ASP A 29 -17.71 5.67 -13.97
CA ASP A 29 -18.62 4.83 -13.14
C ASP A 29 -17.88 3.87 -12.20
N ASN A 30 -16.60 4.13 -11.95
CA ASN A 30 -15.73 3.15 -11.32
C ASN A 30 -15.91 2.97 -9.82
N PRO A 31 -15.57 1.77 -9.31
CA PRO A 31 -15.63 1.49 -7.87
C PRO A 31 -14.61 2.27 -7.05
N PHE A 32 -13.49 2.67 -7.66
CA PHE A 32 -12.38 3.28 -6.95
C PHE A 32 -11.94 4.58 -7.62
N ARG A 33 -11.40 5.47 -6.79
CA ARG A 33 -10.76 6.73 -7.19
C ARG A 33 -9.43 6.83 -6.46
N ALA A 34 -8.42 7.28 -7.19
CA ALA A 34 -7.07 7.46 -6.68
C ALA A 34 -6.52 8.77 -7.25
N ASN A 35 -6.05 9.67 -6.39
CA ASN A 35 -5.27 10.83 -6.78
C ASN A 35 -3.80 10.56 -6.46
N ILE A 36 -2.91 10.75 -7.44
CA ILE A 36 -1.47 10.53 -7.26
C ILE A 36 -0.77 11.89 -7.32
N GLU A 37 -0.04 12.24 -6.26
CA GLU A 37 0.82 13.42 -6.24
C GLU A 37 2.28 12.95 -6.23
N PRO A 38 3.05 13.23 -7.30
CA PRO A 38 4.44 12.82 -7.37
C PRO A 38 5.30 13.50 -6.29
N GLY A 39 6.17 12.71 -5.66
CA GLY A 39 7.18 13.15 -4.71
C GLY A 39 8.45 12.30 -4.83
N ASP A 40 9.08 11.98 -3.71
CA ASP A 40 10.18 11.03 -3.64
C ASP A 40 9.71 9.66 -4.16
N PRO A 41 10.31 9.10 -5.22
CA PRO A 41 9.88 7.85 -5.82
C PRO A 41 10.24 6.61 -4.99
N ARG A 42 11.14 6.75 -4.00
CA ARG A 42 11.52 5.66 -3.10
C ARG A 42 10.43 5.33 -2.10
N ILE A 43 9.49 6.24 -1.89
CA ILE A 43 8.43 6.06 -0.90
C ILE A 43 7.08 6.56 -1.41
N VAL A 44 6.09 5.69 -1.28
CA VAL A 44 4.71 5.98 -1.61
C VAL A 44 3.84 5.82 -0.37
N LEU A 45 3.15 6.89 0.00
CA LEU A 45 2.16 6.91 1.05
C LEU A 45 0.76 6.75 0.45
N VAL A 46 0.10 5.62 0.72
CA VAL A 46 -1.26 5.33 0.30
C VAL A 46 -2.22 5.59 1.47
N VAL A 47 -3.09 6.59 1.32
CA VAL A 47 -4.02 7.05 2.36
C VAL A 47 -5.46 7.04 1.86
N GLY A 48 -6.41 7.18 2.80
CA GLY A 48 -7.84 7.28 2.51
C GLY A 48 -8.69 6.43 3.44
N ASP A 49 -10.01 6.60 3.38
CA ASP A 49 -10.96 5.95 4.28
C ASP A 49 -10.98 4.41 4.19
N ASN A 50 -11.64 3.78 5.17
CA ASN A 50 -11.89 2.34 5.12
C ASN A 50 -12.75 1.99 3.90
N ALA A 51 -12.54 0.80 3.34
CA ALA A 51 -13.21 0.32 2.13
C ALA A 51 -12.98 1.15 0.84
N SER A 52 -12.07 2.13 0.83
CA SER A 52 -11.72 2.91 -0.37
C SER A 52 -10.93 2.15 -1.44
N GLY A 53 -10.54 0.90 -1.16
CA GLY A 53 -9.81 0.05 -2.09
C GLY A 53 -8.29 0.09 -1.96
N LYS A 54 -7.71 0.66 -0.89
CA LYS A 54 -6.24 0.71 -0.68
C LYS A 54 -5.54 -0.64 -0.86
N SER A 55 -6.01 -1.69 -0.19
CA SER A 55 -5.41 -3.03 -0.31
C SER A 55 -5.52 -3.58 -1.74
N PHE A 56 -6.68 -3.37 -2.39
CA PHE A 56 -6.87 -3.78 -3.79
C PHE A 56 -5.94 -3.00 -4.74
N PHE A 57 -5.75 -1.70 -4.51
CA PHE A 57 -4.79 -0.89 -5.25
C PHE A 57 -3.38 -1.43 -5.10
N VAL A 58 -2.91 -1.63 -3.87
CA VAL A 58 -1.55 -2.15 -3.59
C VAL A 58 -1.33 -3.52 -4.24
N ASP A 59 -2.30 -4.43 -4.16
CA ASP A 59 -2.19 -5.74 -4.79
C ASP A 59 -2.09 -5.67 -6.31
N ASN A 60 -2.83 -4.77 -6.96
CA ASN A 60 -2.75 -4.59 -8.41
C ASN A 60 -1.43 -3.92 -8.82
N VAL A 61 -0.97 -2.89 -8.10
CA VAL A 61 0.31 -2.25 -8.40
C VAL A 61 1.47 -3.25 -8.25
N ARG A 62 1.44 -4.11 -7.23
CA ARG A 62 2.44 -5.18 -7.06
C ARG A 62 2.48 -6.15 -8.22
N ARG A 63 1.31 -6.49 -8.80
CA ARG A 63 1.22 -7.37 -9.96
C ARG A 63 1.77 -6.71 -11.22
N ILE A 64 1.34 -5.47 -11.50
CA ILE A 64 1.85 -4.68 -12.64
C ILE A 64 3.37 -4.48 -12.51
N ALA A 65 3.88 -4.18 -11.33
CA ALA A 65 5.32 -4.01 -11.12
C ALA A 65 6.14 -5.27 -11.47
N LYS A 66 5.59 -6.47 -11.19
CA LYS A 66 6.22 -7.75 -11.59
C LYS A 66 6.15 -7.97 -13.09
N ASP A 67 5.07 -7.54 -13.75
CA ASP A 67 4.92 -7.63 -15.20
C ASP A 67 5.87 -6.65 -15.92
N ILE A 68 6.14 -5.48 -15.32
CA ILE A 68 7.10 -4.50 -15.84
C ILE A 68 8.55 -4.99 -15.72
N SER A 69 8.89 -5.77 -14.68
CA SER A 69 10.26 -6.18 -14.41
C SER A 69 10.32 -7.56 -13.74
N GLU A 70 10.98 -8.52 -14.40
CA GLU A 70 11.07 -9.92 -13.96
C GLU A 70 11.83 -10.11 -12.64
N ASP A 71 12.73 -9.18 -12.28
CA ASP A 71 13.58 -9.23 -11.08
C ASP A 71 13.00 -8.51 -9.84
N VAL A 72 11.68 -8.37 -9.75
CA VAL A 72 11.01 -7.68 -8.64
C VAL A 72 10.68 -8.64 -7.50
N SER A 73 11.36 -8.44 -6.37
CA SER A 73 11.04 -9.04 -5.09
C SER A 73 10.04 -8.18 -4.33
N THR A 74 9.08 -8.79 -3.64
CA THR A 74 8.16 -8.06 -2.76
C THR A 74 8.25 -8.58 -1.33
N VAL A 75 8.45 -7.68 -0.38
CA VAL A 75 8.39 -7.92 1.06
C VAL A 75 7.12 -7.26 1.57
N SER A 76 6.22 -8.00 2.21
CA SER A 76 4.97 -7.46 2.75
C SER A 76 4.93 -7.67 4.25
N ILE A 77 4.65 -6.60 4.98
CA ILE A 77 4.47 -6.57 6.43
C ILE A 77 3.12 -5.92 6.68
N SER A 78 2.12 -6.72 7.06
CA SER A 78 0.81 -6.21 7.50
C SER A 78 0.61 -6.58 8.97
N ILE A 79 0.27 -5.59 9.79
CA ILE A 79 -0.08 -5.85 11.18
C ILE A 79 -1.46 -6.54 11.29
N ARG A 80 -2.33 -6.44 10.28
CA ARG A 80 -3.59 -7.22 10.25
C ARG A 80 -3.38 -8.73 10.18
N GLU A 81 -2.28 -9.19 9.58
CA GLU A 81 -1.88 -10.60 9.62
C GLU A 81 -1.60 -11.08 11.07
N ARG A 82 -1.35 -10.14 12.01
CA ARG A 82 -1.16 -10.40 13.46
C ARG A 82 -2.48 -10.63 14.20
N THR A 83 -3.58 -9.98 13.82
CA THR A 83 -4.85 -9.96 14.59
C THR A 83 -5.93 -10.91 14.08
N GLY A 84 -5.68 -11.69 13.01
CA GLY A 84 -6.43 -12.94 12.77
C GLY A 84 -7.14 -13.12 11.44
N SER A 85 -6.73 -12.48 10.33
CA SER A 85 -7.42 -12.67 9.02
C SER A 85 -6.52 -12.86 7.80
N GLY A 86 -5.24 -13.20 7.97
CA GLY A 86 -4.37 -13.57 6.83
C GLY A 86 -4.79 -14.93 6.22
N LEU A 87 -5.07 -14.94 4.92
CA LEU A 87 -5.47 -16.12 4.11
C LEU A 87 -4.31 -17.07 3.75
N ASP A 88 -3.07 -16.76 4.16
CA ASP A 88 -1.90 -17.59 3.84
C ASP A 88 -1.48 -18.47 5.03
N ASP A 89 -1.24 -19.75 4.76
CA ASP A 89 -0.81 -20.80 5.71
C ASP A 89 0.44 -20.44 6.54
N MET A 90 1.19 -19.41 6.13
CA MET A 90 2.37 -18.88 6.84
C MET A 90 2.02 -17.88 7.97
N ALA A 91 0.75 -17.49 8.15
CA ALA A 91 0.33 -16.60 9.24
C ALA A 91 0.44 -17.27 10.62
N GLY A 92 0.21 -18.58 10.69
CA GLY A 92 0.36 -19.36 11.93
C GLY A 92 1.82 -19.47 12.40
N LEU A 93 2.74 -19.76 11.48
CA LEU A 93 4.16 -19.94 11.76
C LEU A 93 4.86 -18.60 12.12
N ARG A 94 4.44 -17.50 11.49
CA ARG A 94 4.92 -16.15 11.82
C ARG A 94 4.47 -15.69 13.20
N ARG A 95 3.26 -16.06 13.64
CA ARG A 95 2.79 -15.81 15.02
C ARG A 95 3.69 -16.52 16.05
N SER A 96 3.97 -17.81 15.88
CA SER A 96 4.77 -18.58 16.85
C SER A 96 6.24 -18.12 16.95
N MET A 97 6.81 -17.56 15.88
CA MET A 97 8.17 -16.99 15.93
C MET A 97 8.24 -15.58 16.53
N MET A 98 7.11 -14.87 16.62
CA MET A 98 7.03 -13.52 17.22
C MET A 98 6.65 -13.54 18.70
N PHE A 99 5.88 -14.54 19.15
CA PHE A 99 5.48 -14.72 20.56
C PHE A 99 6.43 -15.62 21.37
N GLY A 100 7.74 -15.50 21.15
CA GLY A 100 8.70 -16.06 22.10
C GLY A 100 8.56 -15.34 23.45
N ASN A 101 8.04 -16.05 24.46
CA ASN A 101 7.76 -15.57 25.82
C ASN A 101 6.97 -14.24 25.89
N GLU A 102 5.64 -14.36 26.02
CA GLU A 102 4.65 -13.27 26.10
C GLU A 102 4.79 -12.32 27.31
N SER A 103 5.84 -12.41 28.13
CA SER A 103 5.96 -11.61 29.36
C SER A 103 6.70 -10.27 29.24
N GLU A 104 7.35 -9.92 28.11
CA GLU A 104 8.30 -8.77 28.13
C GLU A 104 8.32 -7.81 26.93
N GLN A 105 7.49 -7.95 25.89
CA GLN A 105 7.58 -7.04 24.73
C GLN A 105 6.36 -6.12 24.56
N SER A 106 6.56 -4.82 24.79
CA SER A 106 5.63 -3.76 24.42
C SER A 106 5.35 -3.79 22.91
N THR A 107 4.08 -3.67 22.52
CA THR A 107 3.60 -3.64 21.12
C THR A 107 4.36 -2.64 20.24
N GLY A 108 4.88 -1.56 20.86
CA GLY A 108 5.77 -0.56 20.26
C GLY A 108 7.11 -1.12 19.79
N ALA A 109 7.81 -1.84 20.67
CA ALA A 109 9.11 -2.43 20.34
C ALA A 109 8.98 -3.46 19.21
N THR A 110 7.89 -4.22 19.20
CA THR A 110 7.59 -5.18 18.13
C THR A 110 7.34 -4.49 16.79
N SER A 111 6.59 -3.39 16.76
CA SER A 111 6.25 -2.69 15.51
C SER A 111 7.48 -2.02 14.90
N ALA A 112 8.30 -1.33 15.72
CA ALA A 112 9.57 -0.77 15.27
C ALA A 112 10.55 -1.87 14.80
N GLY A 113 10.64 -2.98 15.54
CA GLY A 113 11.48 -4.12 15.17
C GLY A 113 11.07 -4.75 13.83
N MET A 114 9.77 -4.82 13.52
CA MET A 114 9.28 -5.33 12.23
C MET A 114 9.59 -4.41 11.07
N ILE A 115 9.44 -3.09 11.25
CA ILE A 115 9.84 -2.11 10.23
C ILE A 115 11.32 -2.30 9.91
N LYS A 116 12.19 -2.30 10.94
CA LYS A 116 13.63 -2.53 10.78
C LYS A 116 13.96 -3.86 10.10
N LYS A 117 13.26 -4.93 10.46
CA LYS A 117 13.41 -6.24 9.80
C LYS A 117 12.99 -6.20 8.32
N GLY A 118 11.93 -5.44 8.00
CA GLY A 118 11.51 -5.17 6.62
C GLY A 118 12.62 -4.51 5.81
N PHE A 119 13.22 -3.44 6.34
CA PHE A 119 14.34 -2.76 5.69
C PHE A 119 15.61 -3.62 5.61
N SER A 120 15.90 -4.43 6.62
CA SER A 120 17.00 -5.41 6.55
C SER A 120 16.81 -6.43 5.42
N ASN A 121 15.57 -6.91 5.22
CA ASN A 121 15.25 -7.78 4.08
C ASN A 121 15.37 -7.04 2.74
N VAL A 122 14.99 -5.77 2.67
CA VAL A 122 15.18 -4.94 1.47
C VAL A 122 16.67 -4.87 1.14
N LEU A 123 17.51 -4.49 2.10
CA LEU A 123 18.95 -4.38 1.92
C LEU A 123 19.57 -5.68 1.40
N SER A 124 19.25 -6.81 2.03
CA SER A 124 19.74 -8.12 1.60
C SER A 124 19.36 -8.46 0.16
N ARG A 125 18.16 -8.10 -0.29
CA ARG A 125 17.73 -8.33 -1.68
C ARG A 125 18.36 -7.35 -2.67
N LEU A 126 18.62 -6.12 -2.25
CA LEU A 126 19.38 -5.15 -3.05
C LEU A 126 20.83 -5.62 -3.26
N GLU A 127 21.47 -6.20 -2.24
CA GLU A 127 22.81 -6.81 -2.35
C GLU A 127 22.86 -8.00 -3.32
N GLU A 128 21.72 -8.70 -3.50
CA GLU A 128 21.53 -9.75 -4.51
C GLU A 128 21.22 -9.20 -5.92
N GLY A 129 21.20 -7.87 -6.10
CA GLY A 129 20.88 -7.20 -7.37
C GLY A 129 19.39 -7.25 -7.75
N LYS A 130 18.49 -7.46 -6.78
CA LYS A 130 17.04 -7.49 -7.01
C LYS A 130 16.43 -6.11 -6.85
N LYS A 131 15.38 -5.83 -7.62
CA LYS A 131 14.50 -4.69 -7.34
C LYS A 131 13.53 -5.08 -6.23
N VAL A 132 13.26 -4.18 -5.29
CA VAL A 132 12.48 -4.54 -4.09
C VAL A 132 11.31 -3.58 -3.88
N ILE A 133 10.14 -4.17 -3.64
CA ILE A 133 8.98 -3.45 -3.14
C ILE A 133 8.75 -3.87 -1.70
N LEU A 134 8.86 -2.93 -0.74
CA LEU A 134 8.48 -3.15 0.65
C LEU A 134 7.08 -2.59 0.86
N VAL A 135 6.15 -3.40 1.38
CA VAL A 135 4.80 -2.96 1.72
C VAL A 135 4.64 -2.99 3.22
N LEU A 136 4.32 -1.84 3.80
CA LEU A 136 4.00 -1.63 5.20
C LEU A 136 2.51 -1.27 5.29
N ASP A 137 1.68 -2.24 5.69
CA ASP A 137 0.22 -2.08 5.78
C ASP A 137 -0.21 -1.91 7.24
N GLU A 138 -0.72 -0.70 7.54
CA GLU A 138 -1.07 -0.20 8.87
C GLU A 138 0.05 -0.47 9.91
N PRO A 139 1.30 0.00 9.68
CA PRO A 139 2.45 -0.28 10.55
C PRO A 139 2.31 0.32 11.97
N GLU A 140 1.39 1.24 12.17
CA GLU A 140 1.05 1.86 13.45
C GLU A 140 -0.01 1.09 14.24
N LEU A 141 -0.64 0.07 13.66
CA LEU A 141 -1.78 -0.61 14.27
C LEU A 141 -1.41 -1.30 15.59
N GLY A 142 -2.19 -1.01 16.62
CA GLY A 142 -1.96 -1.50 17.99
C GLY A 142 -0.93 -0.69 18.79
N LEU A 143 -0.45 0.43 18.25
CA LEU A 143 0.30 1.43 19.01
C LEU A 143 -0.61 2.54 19.51
N ALA A 144 -0.24 3.15 20.63
CA ALA A 144 -0.86 4.40 21.04
C ALA A 144 -0.64 5.47 19.96
N GLU A 145 -1.65 6.30 19.73
CA GLU A 145 -1.65 7.33 18.69
C GLU A 145 -0.47 8.31 18.83
N THR A 146 0.02 8.50 20.06
CA THR A 146 1.21 9.32 20.38
C THR A 146 2.50 8.80 19.73
N PHE A 147 2.56 7.53 19.32
CA PHE A 147 3.72 6.95 18.63
C PHE A 147 3.60 6.97 17.11
N HIS A 148 2.42 7.27 16.54
CA HIS A 148 2.21 7.15 15.09
C HIS A 148 3.16 8.05 14.29
N ARG A 149 3.39 9.26 14.78
CA ARG A 149 4.37 10.19 14.18
C ARG A 149 5.80 9.61 14.20
N ALA A 150 6.23 9.07 15.34
CA ALA A 150 7.55 8.46 15.45
C ALA A 150 7.71 7.23 14.53
N VAL A 151 6.63 6.50 14.24
CA VAL A 151 6.65 5.42 13.23
C VAL A 151 6.89 5.97 11.83
N GLY A 152 6.22 7.06 11.45
CA GLY A 152 6.47 7.76 10.19
C GLY A 152 7.92 8.23 10.07
N GLU A 153 8.43 8.89 11.11
CA GLU A 153 9.82 9.37 11.16
C GLU A 153 10.81 8.20 11.04
N LEU A 154 10.57 7.07 11.73
CA LEU A 154 11.40 5.87 11.62
C LEU A 154 11.46 5.35 10.18
N ILE A 155 10.31 5.21 9.51
CA ILE A 155 10.28 4.73 8.11
C ILE A 155 11.06 5.69 7.21
N ALA A 156 10.90 6.99 7.38
CA ALA A 156 11.64 8.00 6.62
C ALA A 156 13.15 7.88 6.81
N GLN A 157 13.63 7.70 8.05
CA GLN A 157 15.06 7.51 8.31
C GLN A 157 15.61 6.24 7.66
N GLU A 158 14.87 5.13 7.70
CA GLU A 158 15.28 3.88 7.07
C GLU A 158 15.33 4.01 5.53
N VAL A 159 14.38 4.74 4.92
CA VAL A 159 14.45 5.07 3.47
C VAL A 159 15.66 5.91 3.14
N LYS A 160 15.98 6.94 3.95
CA LYS A 160 17.15 7.80 3.75
C LYS A 160 18.47 7.04 3.86
N ALA A 161 18.53 6.04 4.75
CA ALA A 161 19.70 5.19 4.89
C ALA A 161 19.96 4.30 3.66
N LEU A 162 18.95 4.06 2.83
CA LEU A 162 19.09 3.34 1.56
C LEU A 162 19.46 4.32 0.44
N HIS A 163 20.71 4.26 -0.02
CA HIS A 163 21.26 5.18 -1.02
C HIS A 163 20.85 4.89 -2.49
N SER A 164 20.10 3.83 -2.78
CA SER A 164 19.76 3.44 -4.16
C SER A 164 18.36 3.90 -4.57
N GLU A 165 18.24 5.01 -5.32
CA GLU A 165 16.94 5.60 -5.68
C GLU A 165 16.09 4.77 -6.65
N SER A 166 16.71 3.87 -7.44
CA SER A 166 16.03 3.21 -8.57
C SER A 166 15.71 1.72 -8.36
N GLU A 167 16.19 1.13 -7.27
CA GLU A 167 16.10 -0.32 -7.05
C GLU A 167 15.12 -0.70 -5.94
N PHE A 168 14.61 0.25 -5.16
CA PHE A 168 13.58 -0.03 -4.16
C PHE A 168 12.43 0.98 -4.15
N SER A 169 11.28 0.52 -3.65
CA SER A 169 10.15 1.38 -3.29
C SER A 169 9.50 0.88 -2.01
N VAL A 170 9.23 1.79 -1.07
CA VAL A 170 8.50 1.52 0.16
C VAL A 170 7.07 2.04 0.01
N LEU A 171 6.09 1.16 0.14
CA LEU A 171 4.68 1.50 0.14
C LEU A 171 4.22 1.50 1.59
N VAL A 172 3.74 2.64 2.05
CA VAL A 172 3.15 2.80 3.38
C VAL A 172 1.66 2.97 3.20
N VAL A 173 0.86 2.01 3.66
CA VAL A 173 -0.60 2.10 3.65
C VAL A 173 -1.05 2.45 5.06
N SER A 174 -1.69 3.60 5.23
CA SER A 174 -2.09 4.06 6.55
C SER A 174 -3.35 4.92 6.51
N HIS A 175 -4.02 4.96 7.65
CA HIS A 175 -5.11 5.88 7.94
C HIS A 175 -4.67 7.01 8.89
N SER A 176 -3.46 6.92 9.43
CA SER A 176 -2.95 7.83 10.45
C SER A 176 -2.32 9.06 9.83
N ARG A 177 -2.98 10.21 10.02
CA ARG A 177 -2.43 11.53 9.65
C ARG A 177 -1.14 11.84 10.39
N LYS A 178 -1.05 11.46 11.67
CA LYS A 178 0.16 11.64 12.46
C LYS A 178 1.34 10.84 11.90
N LEU A 179 1.11 9.63 11.43
CA LEU A 179 2.14 8.86 10.73
C LEU A 179 2.56 9.56 9.44
N ALA A 180 1.60 10.04 8.65
CA ALA A 180 1.88 10.80 7.44
C ALA A 180 2.75 12.04 7.75
N ASP A 181 2.38 12.83 8.75
CA ASP A 181 3.16 14.00 9.19
C ASP A 181 4.59 13.62 9.58
N GLY A 182 4.77 12.54 10.36
CA GLY A 182 6.10 12.05 10.71
C GLY A 182 6.92 11.60 9.51
N LEU A 183 6.26 11.07 8.48
CA LEU A 183 6.91 10.69 7.24
C LEU A 183 7.40 11.90 6.45
N PHE A 184 6.56 12.92 6.31
CA PHE A 184 6.93 14.18 5.67
C PHE A 184 8.06 14.89 6.43
N ASP A 185 7.97 14.95 7.76
CA ASP A 185 8.97 15.63 8.58
C ASP A 185 10.32 14.88 8.63
N GLY A 186 10.31 13.55 8.48
CA GLY A 186 11.51 12.73 8.52
C GLY A 186 12.27 12.65 7.20
N LEU A 187 11.61 12.90 6.07
CA LEU A 187 12.21 12.89 4.74
C LEU A 187 12.78 14.26 4.38
N ASP A 188 13.80 14.29 3.51
CA ASP A 188 14.32 15.55 2.94
C ASP A 188 13.48 16.05 1.75
N ALA A 189 12.43 15.32 1.39
CA ALA A 189 11.52 15.58 0.29
C ALA A 189 10.12 15.05 0.62
N ASN A 190 9.09 15.56 -0.04
CA ASN A 190 7.73 15.03 0.11
C ASN A 190 7.66 13.60 -0.46
N PRO A 191 7.04 12.63 0.23
CA PRO A 191 6.80 11.32 -0.35
C PRO A 191 5.83 11.44 -1.54
N THR A 192 5.89 10.48 -2.46
CA THR A 192 4.78 10.31 -3.42
C THR A 192 3.53 9.93 -2.63
N THR A 193 2.39 10.56 -2.88
CA THR A 193 1.14 10.21 -2.20
C THR A 193 0.13 9.61 -3.16
N VAL A 194 -0.68 8.70 -2.64
CA VAL A 194 -1.86 8.15 -3.30
C VAL A 194 -3.05 8.29 -2.37
N THR A 195 -3.92 9.25 -2.65
CA THR A 195 -5.14 9.48 -1.88
C THR A 195 -6.29 8.71 -2.51
N MET A 196 -6.81 7.73 -1.77
CA MET A 196 -7.88 6.82 -2.22
C MET A 196 -9.25 7.28 -1.74
N GLY A 197 -10.25 7.23 -2.61
CA GLY A 197 -11.63 7.63 -2.31
C GLY A 197 -11.95 9.06 -2.76
N ASN A 198 -12.83 9.75 -2.03
CA ASN A 198 -13.36 11.07 -2.40
C ASN A 198 -12.70 12.23 -1.63
N HIS A 199 -11.46 12.07 -1.18
CA HIS A 199 -10.78 13.10 -0.37
C HIS A 199 -10.05 14.17 -1.21
N GLY A 200 -9.99 14.01 -2.54
CA GLY A 200 -9.24 14.91 -3.42
C GLY A 200 -7.72 14.73 -3.28
N ASP A 201 -6.99 15.80 -3.00
CA ASP A 201 -5.54 15.77 -2.78
C ASP A 201 -5.14 15.37 -1.34
N PHE A 202 -3.84 15.17 -1.11
CA PHE A 202 -3.29 14.76 0.17
C PHE A 202 -3.49 15.80 1.25
N GLU A 203 -3.33 17.09 0.96
CA GLU A 203 -3.54 18.15 1.95
C GLU A 203 -5.00 18.22 2.39
N GLN A 204 -5.95 18.05 1.45
CA GLN A 204 -7.37 17.94 1.76
C GLN A 204 -7.66 16.74 2.68
N TRP A 205 -7.09 15.57 2.38
CA TRP A 205 -7.21 14.40 3.26
C TRP A 205 -6.59 14.66 4.63
N ARG A 206 -5.41 15.30 4.68
CA ARG A 206 -4.65 15.57 5.89
C ARG A 206 -5.35 16.57 6.81
N LEU A 207 -5.97 17.60 6.26
CA LEU A 207 -6.68 18.64 7.01
C LEU A 207 -8.09 18.22 7.44
N GLN A 208 -8.64 17.14 6.86
CA GLN A 208 -9.96 16.66 7.24
C GLN A 208 -9.94 16.13 8.69
N SER A 209 -10.62 16.84 9.58
CA SER A 209 -10.71 16.52 11.02
C SER A 209 -12.07 15.95 11.43
N GLU A 210 -12.90 15.56 10.46
CA GLU A 210 -14.26 15.12 10.75
C GLU A 210 -14.27 13.70 11.33
N ASP A 211 -14.70 13.59 12.58
CA ASP A 211 -15.01 12.32 13.20
C ASP A 211 -16.15 11.64 12.43
N LYS A 212 -15.98 10.34 12.16
CA LYS A 212 -17.04 9.54 11.52
C LYS A 212 -18.14 9.23 12.53
N THR A 213 -19.37 9.31 12.06
CA THR A 213 -20.56 8.95 12.83
C THR A 213 -20.68 7.43 13.04
N LEU A 214 -21.47 7.02 14.05
CA LEU A 214 -21.78 5.61 14.28
C LEU A 214 -22.45 4.97 13.06
N GLU A 215 -23.32 5.71 12.36
CA GLU A 215 -24.00 5.27 11.16
C GLU A 215 -23.01 4.96 10.03
N GLU A 216 -22.04 5.85 9.81
CA GLU A 216 -20.96 5.62 8.85
C GLU A 216 -20.15 4.37 9.20
N LEU A 217 -19.77 4.20 10.46
CA LEU A 217 -19.03 3.02 10.93
C LEU A 217 -19.81 1.72 10.66
N LEU A 218 -21.10 1.69 10.98
CA LEU A 218 -21.96 0.53 10.77
C LEU A 218 -22.24 0.25 9.28
N SER A 219 -22.10 1.25 8.41
CA SER A 219 -22.27 1.11 6.96
C SER A 219 -21.06 0.49 6.25
N LEU A 220 -19.87 0.45 6.87
CA LEU A 220 -18.64 -0.05 6.25
C LEU A 220 -18.75 -1.46 5.62
N PRO A 221 -19.40 -2.45 6.25
CA PRO A 221 -19.57 -3.77 5.64
C PRO A 221 -20.41 -3.72 4.35
N GLN A 222 -21.41 -2.84 4.30
CA GLN A 222 -22.23 -2.64 3.11
C GLN A 222 -21.41 -1.99 2.00
N GLN A 223 -20.68 -0.92 2.31
CA GLN A 223 -19.78 -0.26 1.35
C GLN A 223 -18.77 -1.24 0.75
N GLY A 224 -18.16 -2.09 1.59
CA GLY A 224 -17.24 -3.13 1.14
C GLY A 224 -17.90 -4.14 0.19
N ARG A 225 -19.14 -4.57 0.48
CA ARG A 225 -19.91 -5.47 -0.39
C ARG A 225 -20.28 -4.80 -1.72
N GLU A 226 -20.66 -3.54 -1.70
CA GLU A 226 -21.00 -2.78 -2.90
C GLU A 226 -19.78 -2.62 -3.81
N ASN A 227 -18.62 -2.26 -3.25
CA ASN A 227 -17.38 -2.18 -3.99
C ASN A 227 -16.97 -3.54 -4.57
N PHE A 228 -17.09 -4.62 -3.78
CA PHE A 228 -16.84 -5.98 -4.26
C PHE A 228 -17.77 -6.38 -5.41
N ARG A 229 -19.06 -6.04 -5.34
CA ARG A 229 -20.04 -6.29 -6.42
C ARG A 229 -19.68 -5.52 -7.69
N LYS A 230 -19.31 -4.24 -7.58
CA LYS A 230 -18.86 -3.43 -8.72
C LYS A 230 -17.64 -4.05 -9.39
N VAL A 231 -16.63 -4.43 -8.59
CA VAL A 231 -15.43 -5.12 -9.10
C VAL A 231 -15.79 -6.44 -9.78
N SER A 232 -16.66 -7.25 -9.17
CA SER A 232 -17.10 -8.52 -9.75
C SER A 232 -17.85 -8.33 -11.07
N GLY A 233 -18.74 -7.34 -11.15
CA GLY A 233 -19.47 -7.01 -12.37
C GLY A 233 -18.57 -6.57 -13.53
N VAL A 234 -17.49 -5.84 -13.23
CA VAL A 234 -16.47 -5.50 -14.23
C VAL A 234 -15.75 -6.76 -14.73
N PHE A 235 -15.36 -7.68 -13.84
CA PHE A 235 -14.74 -8.95 -14.24
C PHE A 235 -15.67 -9.81 -15.10
N ASP A 236 -16.95 -9.89 -14.75
CA ASP A 236 -17.94 -10.65 -15.52
C ASP A 236 -18.16 -10.04 -16.91
N SER A 237 -18.16 -8.71 -17.02
CA SER A 237 -18.24 -8.00 -18.30
C SER A 237 -17.04 -8.32 -19.21
N ILE A 238 -15.82 -8.28 -18.65
CA ILE A 238 -14.59 -8.64 -19.39
C ILE A 238 -14.64 -10.11 -19.85
N ARG A 239 -15.11 -11.02 -19.00
CA ARG A 239 -15.25 -12.45 -19.35
C ARG A 239 -16.30 -12.66 -20.44
N GLY A 240 -17.41 -11.93 -20.39
CA GLY A 240 -18.46 -11.94 -21.42
C GLY A 240 -17.93 -11.53 -22.79
N ILE A 241 -17.19 -10.42 -22.86
CA ILE A 241 -16.54 -9.93 -24.09
C ILE A 241 -15.59 -10.99 -24.66
N ARG A 242 -14.73 -11.59 -23.82
CA ARG A 242 -13.78 -12.63 -24.25
C ARG A 242 -14.47 -13.89 -24.79
N LYS A 243 -15.63 -14.27 -24.25
CA LYS A 243 -16.42 -15.41 -24.78
C LYS A 243 -17.03 -15.11 -26.14
N GLN A 244 -17.53 -13.88 -26.35
CA GLN A 244 -18.07 -13.44 -27.63
C GLN A 244 -16.98 -13.35 -28.72
N GLN A 245 -15.79 -12.85 -28.37
CA GLN A 245 -14.64 -12.79 -29.29
C GLN A 245 -14.03 -14.16 -29.65
N LYS A 246 -14.28 -15.21 -28.85
CA LYS A 246 -13.88 -16.59 -29.17
C LYS A 246 -14.94 -17.37 -29.98
N SER A 247 -16.11 -16.77 -30.23
CA SER A 247 -17.20 -17.37 -31.00
C SER A 247 -17.41 -16.84 -32.45
N PRO A 248 -16.50 -16.10 -33.12
CA PRO A 248 -16.65 -15.78 -34.53
C PRO A 248 -16.04 -16.92 -35.38
N GLY A 249 -16.83 -17.97 -35.63
CA GLY A 249 -16.43 -19.05 -36.53
C GLY A 249 -16.91 -20.45 -36.12
N MET A 250 -18.23 -20.64 -36.03
CA MET A 250 -18.88 -21.91 -36.37
C MET A 250 -20.01 -21.62 -37.35
#